data_AF-A0A354MTK8-F1
#
_entry.id   AF-A0A354MTK8-F1
#
_cell.length_a   1.000
_cell.length_b   1.000
_cell.length_c   1.000
_cell.angle_alpha   90.00
_cell.angle_beta   90.00
_cell.angle_gamma   90.00
#
_symmetry.space_group_name_H-M   'P 1'
#
loop_
_entity.id
_entity.type
_entity.pdbx_description
1 polymer ?
#
loop_
_entity_poly.entity_id
_entity_poly.type
_entity_poly.pdbx_seq_one_letter_code
_entity_poly.pdbx_strand_id
1 'polypeptide(L)'
;LSGAPDYFPRAKDAIREMARQTGAPQWQGEKLLRGTVIRHLILPGHVENSLRVLDWIGENFAPGQVLVSLMRQYTPMGKLPAPFDRRVTEEEYQAVLSWMFLNGLEGFTQEPESADQGFIPDF
;
A
#
# COMPACT_ATOMS: atom_id res chain seq x y z
N LEU A 1 1.97 -15.95 3.62
CA LEU A 1 2.56 -15.11 2.54
C LEU A 1 2.64 -15.92 1.25
N SER A 2 2.68 -15.25 0.09
CA SER A 2 2.35 -15.76 -1.26
C SER A 2 3.18 -16.94 -1.82
N GLY A 3 4.08 -17.55 -1.05
CA GLY A 3 4.94 -18.64 -1.52
C GLY A 3 5.98 -18.22 -2.58
N ALA A 4 6.13 -16.92 -2.84
CA ALA A 4 7.08 -16.34 -3.79
C ALA A 4 8.26 -15.72 -3.01
N PRO A 5 9.35 -16.47 -2.76
CA PRO A 5 10.43 -16.03 -1.88
C PRO A 5 11.22 -14.84 -2.43
N ASP A 6 11.24 -14.64 -3.75
CA ASP A 6 11.93 -13.55 -4.41
C ASP A 6 11.03 -12.35 -4.75
N TYR A 7 9.74 -12.40 -4.38
CA TYR A 7 8.78 -11.34 -4.69
C TYR A 7 9.25 -9.97 -4.21
N PHE A 8 9.65 -9.85 -2.94
CA PHE A 8 10.05 -8.55 -2.39
C PHE A 8 11.32 -7.99 -3.06
N PRO A 9 12.43 -8.74 -3.22
CA PRO A 9 13.58 -8.29 -4.02
C PRO A 9 13.20 -7.78 -5.41
N ARG A 10 12.40 -8.55 -6.16
CA ARG A 10 12.00 -8.19 -7.53
C ARG A 10 11.08 -6.97 -7.57
N ALA A 11 10.12 -6.89 -6.65
CA ALA A 11 9.21 -5.77 -6.55
C ALA A 11 9.95 -4.46 -6.23
N LYS A 12 10.94 -4.50 -5.32
CA LYS A 12 11.77 -3.34 -5.00
C LYS A 12 12.51 -2.81 -6.23
N ASP A 13 13.14 -3.70 -7.00
CA ASP A 13 13.88 -3.32 -8.21
C ASP A 13 12.94 -2.67 -9.24
N ALA A 14 11.77 -3.26 -9.45
CA ALA A 14 10.75 -2.72 -10.36
C ALA A 14 10.26 -1.34 -9.90
N ILE A 15 9.98 -1.14 -8.60
CA ILE A 15 9.50 0.14 -8.07
C ILE A 15 10.56 1.23 -8.23
N ARG A 16 11.83 0.92 -7.94
CA ARG A 16 12.93 1.87 -8.15
C ARG A 16 13.05 2.28 -9.61
N GLU A 17 12.93 1.34 -10.53
CA GLU A 17 12.99 1.62 -11.96
C GLU A 17 11.79 2.46 -12.43
N MET A 18 10.58 2.17 -11.94
CA MET A 18 9.40 3.01 -12.21
C MET A 18 9.62 4.44 -11.73
N ALA A 19 10.05 4.63 -10.48
CA ALA A 19 10.32 5.96 -9.92
C ALA A 19 11.43 6.70 -10.68
N ARG A 20 12.47 6.00 -11.12
CA ARG A 20 13.55 6.55 -11.95
C ARG A 20 13.03 7.03 -13.31
N GLN A 21 12.15 6.27 -13.96
CA GLN A 21 11.57 6.62 -15.25
C GLN A 21 10.53 7.74 -15.16
N THR A 22 9.69 7.74 -14.13
CA THR A 22 8.63 8.74 -13.99
C THR A 22 9.13 10.05 -13.39
N GLY A 23 10.17 10.00 -12.56
CA GLY A 23 10.57 11.13 -11.72
C GLY A 23 9.52 11.45 -10.65
N ALA A 24 9.67 12.62 -10.02
CA ALA A 24 8.75 13.12 -9.00
C ALA A 24 7.34 13.36 -9.57
N PRO A 25 6.29 13.27 -8.74
CA PRO A 25 4.91 13.53 -9.12
C PRO A 25 4.72 14.90 -9.80
N GLN A 26 4.06 14.89 -10.96
CA GLN A 26 3.68 16.10 -11.70
C GLN A 26 2.16 16.20 -11.76
N TRP A 27 1.64 17.32 -11.27
CA TRP A 27 0.22 17.57 -11.12
C TRP A 27 -0.27 18.62 -12.11
N GLN A 28 -1.51 18.46 -12.57
CA GLN A 28 -2.28 19.49 -13.25
C GLN A 28 -3.65 19.57 -12.60
N GLY A 29 -3.83 20.59 -11.74
CA GLY A 29 -4.94 20.61 -10.79
C GLY A 29 -4.88 19.38 -9.90
N GLU A 30 -5.99 18.66 -9.80
CA GLU A 30 -6.11 17.42 -9.00
C GLU A 30 -5.62 16.16 -9.73
N LYS A 31 -5.23 16.28 -11.01
CA LYS A 31 -4.82 15.13 -11.83
C LYS A 31 -3.32 14.91 -11.75
N LEU A 32 -2.92 13.70 -11.38
CA LEU A 32 -1.54 13.24 -11.53
C LEU A 32 -1.26 12.92 -13.00
N LEU A 33 -0.40 13.70 -13.64
CA LEU A 33 0.00 13.51 -15.04
C LEU A 33 1.16 12.52 -15.18
N ARG A 34 2.05 12.50 -14.19
CA ARG A 34 3.25 11.65 -14.17
C ARG A 34 3.69 11.44 -12.74
N GLY A 35 4.27 10.28 -12.45
CA GLY A 35 4.78 9.93 -11.13
C GLY A 35 4.54 8.45 -10.83
N THR A 36 5.08 7.97 -9.71
CA THR A 36 4.84 6.61 -9.24
C THR A 36 4.00 6.66 -7.97
N VAL A 37 2.88 5.93 -7.97
CA VAL A 37 2.01 5.72 -6.80
C VAL A 37 2.15 4.27 -6.35
N ILE A 38 2.70 4.06 -5.16
CA ILE A 38 2.85 2.75 -4.55
C ILE A 38 1.58 2.45 -3.76
N ARG A 39 0.79 1.50 -4.27
CA ARG A 39 -0.44 1.05 -3.60
C ARG A 39 -0.11 -0.09 -2.65
N HIS A 40 -0.26 0.15 -1.34
CA HIS A 40 0.06 -0.85 -0.31
C HIS A 40 -1.21 -1.39 0.33
N LEU A 41 -1.49 -2.69 0.15
CA LEU A 41 -2.60 -3.38 0.78
C LEU A 41 -2.18 -3.90 2.16
N ILE A 42 -2.90 -3.49 3.20
CA ILE A 42 -2.71 -4.05 4.54
C ILE A 42 -3.43 -5.41 4.60
N LEU A 43 -2.75 -6.41 5.13
CA LEU A 43 -3.31 -7.73 5.39
C LEU A 43 -3.59 -7.92 6.89
N PRO A 44 -4.72 -8.55 7.25
CA PRO A 44 -5.08 -8.81 8.64
C PRO A 44 -4.01 -9.65 9.33
N GLY A 45 -3.65 -9.29 10.57
CA GLY A 45 -2.62 -9.96 11.36
C GLY A 45 -1.18 -9.72 10.89
N HIS A 46 -0.97 -8.83 9.91
CA HIS A 46 0.32 -8.60 9.27
C HIS A 46 0.72 -7.12 9.24
N VAL A 47 0.40 -6.37 10.29
CA VAL A 47 0.80 -4.95 10.47
C VAL A 47 2.30 -4.77 10.30
N GLU A 48 3.13 -5.58 10.98
CA GLU A 48 4.59 -5.51 10.92
C GLU A 48 5.15 -5.60 9.48
N ASN A 49 4.53 -6.41 8.61
CA ASN A 49 4.94 -6.47 7.21
C ASN A 49 4.70 -5.15 6.48
N SER A 50 3.61 -4.45 6.83
CA SER A 50 3.30 -3.14 6.26
C SER A 50 4.27 -2.07 6.76
N LEU A 51 4.60 -2.08 8.05
CA LEU A 51 5.57 -1.13 8.63
C LEU A 51 6.92 -1.23 7.92
N ARG A 52 7.44 -2.45 7.74
CA ARG A 52 8.70 -2.69 7.02
C ARG A 52 8.69 -2.24 5.56
N VAL A 53 7.54 -2.34 4.89
CA VAL A 53 7.40 -1.81 3.52
C VAL A 53 7.46 -0.28 3.54
N LEU A 54 6.80 0.37 4.50
CA LEU A 54 6.85 1.84 4.64
C LEU A 54 8.26 2.33 5.00
N ASP A 55 8.96 1.64 5.92
CA ASP A 55 10.36 1.93 6.24
C ASP A 55 11.22 1.86 4.99
N TRP A 56 11.10 0.78 4.23
CA TRP A 56 11.84 0.62 2.99
C TRP A 56 11.57 1.77 2.00
N ILE A 57 10.32 2.23 1.88
CA ILE A 57 9.99 3.37 1.01
C ILE A 57 10.69 4.64 1.51
N GLY A 58 10.57 4.95 2.81
CA GLY A 58 11.20 6.14 3.42
C GLY A 58 12.73 6.13 3.33
N GLU A 59 13.36 4.96 3.40
CA GLU A 59 14.81 4.80 3.28
C GLU A 59 15.33 4.89 1.83
N ASN A 60 14.48 4.61 0.83
CA ASN A 60 14.93 4.44 -0.56
C ASN A 60 14.47 5.54 -1.52
N PHE A 61 13.54 6.40 -1.11
CA PHE A 61 13.04 7.51 -1.90
C PHE A 61 13.15 8.82 -1.13
N ALA A 62 13.53 9.90 -1.81
CA ALA A 62 13.50 11.23 -1.22
C ALA A 62 12.05 11.65 -0.89
N PRO A 63 11.83 12.51 0.11
CA PRO A 63 10.50 13.04 0.40
C PRO A 63 9.81 13.58 -0.86
N GLY A 64 8.55 13.18 -1.08
CA GLY A 64 7.76 13.54 -2.26
C GLY A 64 8.16 12.89 -3.58
N GLN A 65 9.20 12.04 -3.64
CA GLN A 65 9.63 11.40 -4.88
C GLN A 65 8.63 10.35 -5.39
N VAL A 66 7.94 9.68 -4.47
CA VAL A 66 6.86 8.72 -4.76
C VAL A 66 5.69 9.02 -3.83
N LEU A 67 4.48 8.62 -4.25
CA LEU A 67 3.27 8.71 -3.44
C LEU A 67 2.90 7.33 -2.91
N VAL A 68 2.37 7.26 -1.69
CA VAL A 68 1.85 6.01 -1.11
C VAL A 68 0.34 6.05 -1.02
N SER A 69 -0.34 5.05 -1.56
CA SER A 69 -1.78 4.86 -1.39
C SER A 69 -2.01 3.68 -0.45
N LEU A 70 -2.41 3.98 0.78
CA LEU A 70 -2.64 2.96 1.80
C LEU A 70 -4.05 2.40 1.68
N MET A 71 -4.16 1.09 1.47
CA MET A 71 -5.43 0.40 1.21
C MET A 71 -5.78 -0.54 2.38
N ARG A 72 -7.01 -0.43 2.87
CA ARG A 72 -7.60 -1.30 3.92
C ARG A 72 -8.61 -2.32 3.39
N GLN A 73 -8.81 -2.36 2.06
CA GLN A 73 -9.87 -3.10 1.38
C GLN A 73 -9.58 -4.61 1.22
N TYR A 74 -9.07 -5.25 2.26
CA TYR A 74 -8.95 -6.70 2.25
C TYR A 74 -10.32 -7.34 2.51
N THR A 75 -10.89 -7.97 1.48
CA THR A 75 -12.13 -8.74 1.61
C THR A 75 -11.79 -10.23 1.69
N PRO A 76 -12.11 -10.92 2.80
CA PRO A 76 -11.98 -12.37 2.89
C PRO A 76 -12.81 -13.06 1.80
N MET A 77 -12.19 -13.97 1.07
CA MET A 77 -12.83 -14.72 -0.02
C MET A 77 -12.91 -16.20 0.34
N GLY A 78 -14.13 -16.73 0.47
CA GLY A 78 -14.36 -18.14 0.82
C GLY A 78 -13.95 -18.47 2.26
N LYS A 79 -13.51 -19.72 2.49
CA LYS A 79 -13.11 -20.23 3.81
C LYS A 79 -11.59 -20.22 3.97
N LEU A 80 -11.01 -19.02 4.07
CA LEU A 80 -9.59 -18.85 4.36
C LEU A 80 -9.32 -19.13 5.85
N PRO A 81 -8.11 -19.61 6.21
CA PRO A 81 -7.72 -19.74 7.60
C PRO A 81 -7.36 -18.38 8.21
N ALA A 82 -7.51 -18.25 9.52
CA ALA A 82 -7.01 -17.09 10.27
C ALA A 82 -5.50 -16.84 9.99
N PRO A 83 -5.06 -15.58 9.91
CA PRO A 83 -5.84 -14.35 10.10
C PRO A 83 -6.57 -13.83 8.85
N PHE A 84 -6.55 -14.57 7.73
CA PHE A 84 -7.11 -14.14 6.43
C PHE A 84 -8.62 -14.34 6.31
N ASP A 85 -9.26 -14.83 7.37
CA ASP A 85 -10.70 -15.05 7.50
C ASP A 85 -11.48 -13.77 7.89
N ARG A 86 -10.78 -12.67 8.14
CA ARG A 86 -11.37 -11.40 8.59
C ARG A 86 -10.82 -10.20 7.81
N ARG A 87 -11.53 -9.07 7.93
CA ARG A 87 -11.03 -7.77 7.46
C ARG A 87 -9.93 -7.23 8.39
N VAL A 88 -9.17 -6.26 7.89
CA VAL A 88 -8.23 -5.46 8.70
C VAL A 88 -9.02 -4.68 9.74
N THR A 89 -8.57 -4.69 11.00
CA THR A 89 -9.25 -3.93 12.06
C THR A 89 -8.89 -2.44 11.99
N GLU A 90 -9.67 -1.60 12.67
CA GLU A 90 -9.36 -0.17 12.71
C GLU A 90 -8.00 0.08 13.38
N GLU A 91 -7.69 -0.66 14.45
CA GLU A 91 -6.40 -0.54 15.16
C GLU A 91 -5.22 -0.92 14.26
N GLU A 92 -5.36 -2.00 13.46
CA GLU A 92 -4.34 -2.40 12.49
C GLU A 92 -4.14 -1.32 11.42
N TYR A 93 -5.24 -0.74 10.92
CA TYR A 93 -5.19 0.34 9.94
C TYR A 93 -4.52 1.60 10.52
N GLN A 94 -4.95 2.04 11.70
CA GLN A 94 -4.40 3.24 12.36
C GLN A 94 -2.92 3.09 12.72
N ALA A 95 -2.48 1.89 13.08
CA ALA A 95 -1.07 1.62 13.33
C ALA A 95 -0.21 1.85 12.08
N VAL A 96 -0.63 1.31 10.93
CA VAL A 96 0.09 1.48 9.67
C VAL A 96 -0.01 2.93 9.16
N LEU A 97 -1.17 3.57 9.30
CA LEU A 97 -1.37 4.95 8.92
C LEU A 97 -0.47 5.91 9.72
N SER A 98 -0.42 5.75 11.04
CA SER A 98 0.44 6.54 11.92
C SER A 98 1.91 6.37 11.53
N TRP A 99 2.32 5.16 11.17
CA TRP A 99 3.68 4.87 10.75
C TRP A 99 4.05 5.49 9.40
N MET A 100 3.10 5.52 8.45
CA MET A 100 3.26 6.22 7.17
C MET A 100 3.55 7.71 7.40
N PHE A 101 2.81 8.35 8.30
CA PHE A 101 3.05 9.76 8.66
C PHE A 101 4.41 9.97 9.35
N LEU A 102 4.80 9.07 10.26
CA LEU A 102 6.10 9.15 10.95
C LEU A 102 7.29 9.02 9.98
N ASN A 103 7.14 8.25 8.91
CA ASN A 103 8.13 8.14 7.84
C ASN A 103 8.12 9.34 6.87
N GLY A 104 7.24 10.33 7.06
CA GLY A 104 7.13 11.49 6.19
C GLY A 104 6.65 11.15 4.77
N LEU A 105 5.93 10.03 4.61
CA LEU A 105 5.45 9.59 3.30
C LEU A 105 4.18 10.33 2.91
N GLU A 106 4.21 10.97 1.75
CA GLU A 106 3.05 11.64 1.17
C GLU A 106 2.17 10.66 0.40
N GLY A 107 0.85 10.89 0.39
CA GLY A 107 -0.05 10.18 -0.50
C GLY A 107 -1.49 10.15 -0.03
N PHE A 108 -2.21 9.11 -0.44
CA PHE A 108 -3.66 9.02 -0.33
C PHE A 108 -4.10 7.99 0.71
N THR A 109 -5.05 8.37 1.54
CA THR A 109 -5.75 7.48 2.48
C THR A 109 -7.17 7.22 2.00
N GLN A 110 -7.65 5.99 2.08
CA GLN A 110 -9.02 5.66 1.67
C GLN A 110 -9.98 5.62 2.87
N GLU A 111 -11.20 6.12 2.69
CA GLU A 111 -12.26 6.06 3.69
C GLU A 111 -12.81 4.62 3.91
N PRO A 112 -13.34 4.33 5.12
CA PRO A 112 -13.80 3.00 5.54
C PRO A 112 -14.76 2.26 4.62
N GLU A 113 -15.67 2.97 3.94
CA GLU A 113 -16.79 2.37 3.17
C GLU A 113 -16.34 1.69 1.87
N SER A 114 -15.08 1.89 1.47
CA SER A 114 -14.58 1.42 0.18
C SER A 114 -14.21 -0.08 0.14
N ALA A 115 -14.31 -0.79 1.27
CA ALA A 115 -14.12 -2.23 1.40
C ALA A 115 -15.42 -3.06 1.23
N ASP A 116 -16.45 -2.48 0.61
CA ASP A 116 -17.72 -3.17 0.39
C ASP A 116 -17.68 -4.17 -0.78
N GLN A 117 -18.51 -5.21 -0.69
CA GLN A 117 -18.62 -6.25 -1.73
C GLN A 117 -19.00 -5.68 -3.12
N GLY A 118 -19.48 -4.44 -3.18
CA GLY A 118 -19.81 -3.73 -4.42
C GLY A 118 -18.61 -3.40 -5.33
N PHE A 119 -17.36 -3.61 -4.88
CA PHE A 119 -16.16 -3.43 -5.71
C PHE A 119 -15.53 -4.74 -6.19
N ILE A 120 -16.15 -5.89 -5.90
CA ILE A 120 -15.73 -7.18 -6.45
C ILE A 120 -16.36 -7.31 -7.84
N PRO A 121 -15.59 -7.38 -8.94
CA PRO A 121 -16.16 -7.61 -10.25
C PRO A 121 -16.86 -8.97 -10.31
N ASP A 122 -18.08 -9.01 -10.86
CA ASP A 122 -18.72 -10.28 -11.24
C ASP A 122 -17.92 -10.88 -12.41
N PHE A 123 -17.12 -11.90 -12.14
CA PHE A 123 -16.46 -12.72 -13.16
C PHE A 123 -17.10 -14.09 -13.26
#